data_AF-A0A414JBN8-F1
#
_entry.id   AF-A0A414JBN8-F1
#
_cell.length_a   1.000
_cell.length_b   1.000
_cell.length_c   1.000
_cell.angle_alpha   90.00
_cell.angle_beta   90.00
_cell.angle_gamma   90.00
#
_symmetry.space_group_name_H-M   'P 1'
#
loop_
_entity.id
_entity.type
_entity.pdbx_description
1 polymer ?
#
loop_
_entity_poly.entity_id
_entity_poly.type
_entity_poly.pdbx_seq_one_letter_code
_entity_poly.pdbx_strand_id
1 'polypeptide(L)'
;MHLIKDENGNLVHHGHEHTPEHSHEHTHADGVTHTHSHVHGDGEHAHSHGDCGSTDHCGSCEGGDCKKETVALLTYMLQHNEHHAAELDQMADNLEKMGLSSSAKTIKEAVADFQKGNMRLGLALTLVKEEMK
;
A
#
# COMPACT_ATOMS: atom_id res chain seq x y z
N MET A 1 12.77 9.27 -14.09
CA MET A 1 12.62 9.97 -15.39
C MET A 1 12.62 8.92 -16.47
N HIS A 2 11.48 8.31 -16.76
CA HIS A 2 11.31 7.49 -17.96
C HIS A 2 11.20 8.40 -19.19
N LEU A 3 12.21 8.36 -20.07
CA LEU A 3 12.24 9.10 -21.33
C LEU A 3 11.55 8.25 -22.40
N ILE A 4 10.24 8.40 -22.56
CA ILE A 4 9.50 7.74 -23.64
C ILE A 4 9.51 8.66 -24.87
N LYS A 5 10.01 8.13 -25.97
CA LYS A 5 9.99 8.79 -27.29
C LYS A 5 8.77 8.32 -28.05
N ASP A 6 8.12 9.23 -28.76
CA ASP A 6 7.10 8.86 -29.72
C ASP A 6 7.71 8.17 -30.95
N GLU A 7 6.83 7.66 -31.81
CA GLU A 7 7.14 7.00 -33.08
C GLU A 7 7.89 7.89 -34.10
N ASN A 8 8.02 9.19 -33.82
CA ASN A 8 8.77 10.16 -34.62
C ASN A 8 10.07 10.61 -33.92
N GLY A 9 10.40 10.03 -32.76
CA GLY A 9 11.63 10.32 -32.01
C GLY A 9 11.59 11.59 -31.17
N ASN A 10 10.43 12.25 -31.05
CA ASN A 10 10.28 13.42 -30.21
C ASN A 10 10.02 13.03 -28.75
N LEU A 11 10.55 13.86 -27.84
CA LEU A 11 10.39 13.70 -26.41
C LEU A 11 8.99 14.15 -25.99
N VAL A 12 8.14 13.21 -25.58
CA VAL A 12 6.82 13.52 -25.04
C VAL A 12 6.94 13.62 -23.53
N HIS A 13 6.85 14.85 -23.01
CA HIS A 13 6.70 15.08 -21.58
C HIS A 13 5.26 14.77 -21.18
N HIS A 14 5.03 13.61 -20.53
CA HIS A 14 3.77 13.41 -19.80
C HIS A 14 3.86 14.22 -18.50
N GLY A 15 3.36 15.45 -18.53
CA GLY A 15 3.16 16.28 -17.34
C GLY A 15 2.01 15.71 -16.51
N HIS A 16 2.33 14.87 -15.54
CA HIS A 16 1.50 14.76 -14.34
C HIS A 16 2.32 15.34 -13.20
N GLU A 17 1.90 16.51 -12.69
CA GLU A 17 2.40 17.06 -11.44
C GLU A 17 1.93 16.13 -10.32
N HIS A 18 2.62 15.01 -10.16
CA HIS A 18 2.55 14.21 -8.95
C HIS A 18 3.16 15.06 -7.85
N THR A 19 2.32 15.59 -6.97
CA THR A 19 2.77 16.10 -5.68
C THR A 19 3.54 14.95 -5.01
N PRO A 20 4.84 15.10 -4.71
CA PRO A 20 5.72 13.95 -4.47
C PRO A 20 5.52 13.27 -3.11
N GLU A 21 4.80 13.93 -2.22
CA GLU A 21 4.66 13.56 -0.82
C GLU A 21 3.26 13.90 -0.37
N HIS A 22 2.58 12.92 0.19
CA HIS A 22 1.42 13.18 1.02
C HIS A 22 1.55 12.38 2.31
N SER A 23 1.21 13.04 3.41
CA SER A 23 1.21 12.46 4.75
C SER A 23 -0.22 12.17 5.18
N HIS A 24 -0.41 11.00 5.78
CA HIS A 24 -1.66 10.68 6.47
C HIS A 24 -1.43 10.75 7.97
N GLU A 25 -2.22 11.59 8.63
CA GLU A 25 -2.33 11.65 10.08
C GLU A 25 -3.57 10.85 10.46
N HIS A 26 -3.41 9.87 11.33
CA HIS A 26 -4.56 9.23 11.96
C HIS A 26 -4.35 9.15 13.46
N THR A 27 -5.45 9.41 14.17
CA THR A 27 -5.52 9.35 15.63
C THR A 27 -6.27 8.07 15.98
N HIS A 28 -5.62 7.18 16.73
CA HIS A 28 -6.30 6.02 17.27
C HIS A 28 -7.26 6.41 18.40
N ALA A 29 -8.21 5.53 18.72
CA ALA A 29 -9.20 5.77 19.77
C ALA A 29 -8.59 5.90 21.18
N ASP A 30 -7.32 5.51 21.35
CA ASP A 30 -6.51 5.72 22.56
C ASP A 30 -5.77 7.07 22.59
N GLY A 31 -5.96 7.91 21.57
CA GLY A 31 -5.37 9.24 21.46
C GLY A 31 -3.95 9.25 20.88
N VAL A 32 -3.40 8.11 20.49
CA VAL A 32 -2.07 8.04 19.88
C VAL A 32 -2.17 8.44 18.41
N THR A 33 -1.46 9.50 18.04
CA THR A 33 -1.35 9.99 16.67
C THR A 33 -0.03 9.57 16.07
N HIS A 34 -0.04 9.10 14.84
CA HIS A 34 1.18 9.00 14.06
C HIS A 34 0.95 9.38 12.61
N THR A 35 2.04 9.83 11.99
CA THR A 35 2.08 10.37 10.63
C THR A 35 2.97 9.48 9.79
N HIS A 36 2.48 9.01 8.65
CA HIS A 36 3.31 8.33 7.66
C HIS A 36 3.34 9.13 6.36
N SER A 37 4.55 9.39 5.87
CA SER A 37 4.83 10.00 4.58
C SER A 37 5.30 8.91 3.63
N HIS A 38 4.80 8.90 2.40
CA HIS A 38 5.35 8.03 1.36
C HIS A 38 5.67 8.82 0.09
N VAL A 39 6.77 8.40 -0.55
CA VAL A 39 7.31 8.99 -1.77
C VAL A 39 7.10 7.99 -2.89
N HIS A 40 6.37 8.37 -3.94
CA HIS A 40 6.24 7.54 -5.13
C HIS A 40 7.46 7.78 -6.05
N GLY A 41 8.50 6.96 -5.87
CA GLY A 41 9.63 6.87 -6.81
C GLY A 41 9.31 5.95 -8.00
N ASP A 42 9.78 6.33 -9.19
CA ASP A 42 9.56 5.69 -10.51
C ASP A 42 10.28 4.32 -10.69
N GLY A 43 10.45 3.55 -9.62
CA GLY A 43 11.16 2.27 -9.64
C GLY A 43 11.37 1.70 -8.25
N GLU A 44 10.96 0.44 -8.08
CA GLU A 44 11.03 -0.39 -6.87
C GLU A 44 10.28 0.21 -5.67
N HIS A 45 9.13 -0.39 -5.34
CA HIS A 45 8.42 -0.14 -4.08
C HIS A 45 9.23 -0.67 -2.90
N ALA A 46 10.30 0.02 -2.55
CA ALA A 46 10.98 -0.12 -1.28
C ALA A 46 10.20 0.70 -0.24
N HIS A 47 9.43 0.01 0.61
CA HIS A 47 8.87 0.62 1.82
C HIS A 47 10.01 0.88 2.80
N SER A 48 10.66 2.04 2.68
CA SER A 48 11.58 2.52 3.70
C SER A 48 10.76 3.11 4.83
N HIS A 49 10.68 2.40 5.96
CA HIS A 49 10.22 3.00 7.21
C HIS A 49 11.23 4.09 7.58
N GLY A 50 10.83 5.35 7.36
CA GLY A 50 11.60 6.51 7.78
C GLY A 50 12.01 6.36 9.24
N ASP A 51 13.31 6.24 9.43
CA ASP A 51 14.04 6.16 10.70
C ASP A 51 13.57 5.07 11.69
N CYS A 52 13.74 3.81 11.28
CA CYS A 52 14.28 2.80 12.19
C CYS A 52 15.79 2.68 11.92
N GLY A 53 16.53 3.76 12.15
CA GLY A 53 17.98 3.78 12.21
C GLY A 53 18.50 3.07 13.46
N SER A 54 18.16 1.79 13.64
CA SER A 54 18.94 0.88 14.48
C SER A 54 18.55 -0.56 14.16
N THR A 55 19.56 -1.37 13.84
CA THR A 55 19.55 -2.83 13.67
C THR A 55 19.22 -3.57 14.98
N ASP A 56 18.44 -2.96 15.88
CA ASP A 56 18.19 -3.39 17.25
C ASP A 56 16.72 -3.24 17.68
N HIS A 57 15.75 -3.14 16.76
CA HIS A 57 14.33 -3.11 17.14
C HIS A 57 13.71 -4.51 17.34
N CYS A 58 14.46 -5.36 18.01
CA CYS A 58 13.95 -6.41 18.91
C CYS A 58 14.66 -6.28 20.28
N GLY A 59 14.98 -5.05 20.70
CA GLY A 59 15.78 -4.76 21.90
C GLY A 59 15.02 -4.07 23.04
N SER A 60 13.79 -3.61 22.83
CA SER A 60 12.99 -2.91 23.87
C SER A 60 11.61 -3.53 24.08
N CYS A 61 11.52 -4.86 23.97
CA CYS A 61 10.33 -5.63 24.36
C CYS A 61 10.17 -5.68 25.88
N GLU A 62 10.02 -4.53 26.54
CA GLU A 62 9.46 -4.48 27.89
C GLU A 62 7.93 -4.55 27.78
N GLY A 63 7.37 -5.72 28.09
CA GLY A 63 5.98 -5.82 28.56
C GLY A 63 4.87 -5.52 27.55
N GLY A 64 4.63 -6.41 26.59
CA GLY A 64 3.30 -6.57 25.98
C GLY A 64 2.92 -5.66 24.80
N ASP A 65 3.75 -4.67 24.43
CA ASP A 65 3.43 -3.74 23.33
C ASP A 65 3.77 -4.27 21.93
N CYS A 66 4.81 -5.10 21.77
CA CYS A 66 5.14 -5.78 20.50
C CYS A 66 3.97 -6.60 19.92
N LYS A 67 3.15 -7.13 20.83
CA LYS A 67 1.91 -7.84 20.52
C LYS A 67 0.88 -6.91 19.86
N LYS A 68 0.58 -5.77 20.47
CA LYS A 68 -0.38 -4.79 19.91
C LYS A 68 0.13 -4.20 18.60
N GLU A 69 1.44 -3.97 18.51
CA GLU A 69 2.10 -3.51 17.28
C GLU A 69 1.90 -4.50 16.13
N THR A 70 2.04 -5.81 16.38
CA THR A 70 1.79 -6.85 15.37
C THR A 70 0.34 -6.81 14.86
N VAL A 71 -0.64 -6.63 15.75
CA VAL A 71 -2.06 -6.49 15.39
C VAL A 71 -2.32 -5.21 14.60
N ALA A 72 -1.71 -4.10 15.01
CA ALA A 72 -1.82 -2.81 14.31
C ALA A 72 -1.24 -2.92 12.90
N LEU A 73 -0.05 -3.49 12.75
CA LEU A 73 0.60 -3.70 11.46
C LEU A 73 -0.23 -4.58 10.53
N LEU A 74 -0.73 -5.72 11.04
CA LEU A 74 -1.55 -6.62 10.22
C LEU A 74 -2.90 -5.98 9.83
N THR A 75 -3.48 -5.16 10.71
CA THR A 75 -4.67 -4.35 10.40
C THR A 75 -4.38 -3.34 9.29
N TYR A 76 -3.26 -2.62 9.39
CA TYR A 76 -2.83 -1.68 8.37
C TYR A 76 -2.61 -2.36 7.01
N MET A 77 -1.91 -3.50 6.98
CA MET A 77 -1.63 -4.22 5.73
C MET A 77 -2.91 -4.71 5.04
N LEU A 78 -3.90 -5.15 5.82
CA LEU A 78 -5.21 -5.51 5.29
C LEU A 78 -5.91 -4.29 4.65
N GLN A 79 -6.02 -3.19 5.38
CA GLN A 79 -6.67 -1.95 4.90
C GLN A 79 -5.95 -1.36 3.68
N HIS A 80 -4.61 -1.39 3.68
CA HIS A 80 -3.79 -0.92 2.56
C HIS A 80 -4.08 -1.74 1.30
N ASN A 81 -4.13 -3.07 1.41
CA ASN A 81 -4.46 -3.93 0.28
C ASN A 81 -5.92 -3.73 -0.20
N GLU A 82 -6.86 -3.46 0.69
CA GLU A 82 -8.25 -3.14 0.31
C GLU A 82 -8.32 -1.85 -0.51
N HIS A 83 -7.61 -0.81 -0.08
CA HIS A 83 -7.53 0.45 -0.81
C HIS A 83 -6.85 0.27 -2.18
N HIS A 84 -5.71 -0.42 -2.21
CA HIS A 84 -4.97 -0.68 -3.44
C HIS A 84 -5.80 -1.50 -4.45
N ALA A 85 -6.57 -2.48 -3.99
CA ALA A 85 -7.49 -3.24 -4.84
C ALA A 85 -8.58 -2.33 -5.45
N ALA A 86 -9.10 -1.36 -4.70
CA ALA A 86 -10.10 -0.40 -5.21
C ALA A 86 -9.51 0.55 -6.26
N GLU A 87 -8.29 1.06 -6.04
CA GLU A 87 -7.59 1.90 -7.03
C GLU A 87 -7.30 1.14 -8.33
N LEU A 88 -6.88 -0.13 -8.23
CA LEU A 88 -6.66 -0.99 -9.38
C LEU A 88 -7.97 -1.27 -10.15
N ASP A 89 -9.09 -1.45 -9.47
CA ASP A 89 -10.39 -1.64 -10.13
C ASP A 89 -10.81 -0.37 -10.89
N GLN A 90 -10.61 0.81 -10.29
CA GLN A 90 -10.83 2.09 -10.97
C GLN A 90 -9.91 2.24 -12.19
N MET A 91 -8.65 1.81 -12.09
CA MET A 91 -7.72 1.81 -13.22
C MET A 91 -8.20 0.88 -14.34
N ALA A 92 -8.69 -0.32 -14.01
CA ALA A 92 -9.27 -1.24 -14.98
C ALA A 92 -10.46 -0.62 -15.72
N ASP A 93 -11.35 0.09 -15.01
CA ASP A 93 -12.47 0.80 -15.63
C ASP A 93 -12.01 1.92 -16.57
N ASN A 94 -10.89 2.59 -16.28
CA ASN A 94 -10.31 3.58 -17.20
C ASN A 94 -9.71 2.92 -18.44
N LEU A 95 -9.05 1.77 -18.30
CA LEU A 95 -8.53 1.00 -19.44
C LEU A 95 -9.66 0.50 -20.35
N GLU A 96 -10.79 0.08 -19.80
CA GLU A 96 -11.97 -0.29 -20.59
C GLU A 96 -12.46 0.90 -21.44
N LYS A 97 -12.55 2.10 -20.85
CA LYS A 97 -12.94 3.32 -21.59
C LYS A 97 -11.98 3.69 -22.72
N MET A 98 -10.72 3.30 -22.59
CA MET A 98 -9.68 3.48 -23.62
C MET A 98 -9.67 2.37 -24.68
N GLY A 99 -10.57 1.37 -24.58
CA GLY A 99 -10.62 0.23 -25.49
C GLY A 99 -9.54 -0.83 -25.23
N LEU A 100 -8.88 -0.79 -24.08
CA LEU A 100 -7.81 -1.71 -23.66
C LEU A 100 -8.38 -2.85 -22.80
N SER A 101 -9.44 -3.50 -23.29
CA SER A 101 -10.22 -4.48 -22.50
C SER A 101 -9.43 -5.70 -22.04
N SER A 102 -8.42 -6.14 -22.80
CA SER A 102 -7.55 -7.24 -22.38
C SER A 102 -6.74 -6.88 -21.13
N SER A 103 -6.16 -5.68 -21.10
CA SER A 103 -5.40 -5.15 -19.95
C SER A 103 -6.31 -4.93 -18.76
N ALA A 104 -7.49 -4.33 -18.97
CA ALA A 104 -8.48 -4.13 -17.92
C ALA A 104 -8.90 -5.44 -17.26
N LYS A 105 -9.19 -6.48 -18.07
CA LYS A 105 -9.53 -7.80 -17.57
C LYS A 105 -8.43 -8.40 -16.69
N THR A 106 -7.17 -8.33 -17.14
CA THR A 106 -6.03 -8.81 -16.35
C THR A 106 -5.92 -8.09 -15.00
N ILE A 107 -6.15 -6.77 -14.96
CA ILE A 107 -6.15 -6.02 -13.69
C ILE A 107 -7.32 -6.46 -12.80
N LYS A 108 -8.53 -6.67 -13.35
CA LYS A 108 -9.67 -7.18 -12.56
C LYS A 108 -9.43 -8.56 -11.97
N GLU A 109 -8.70 -9.42 -12.68
CA GLU A 109 -8.25 -10.72 -12.13
C GLU A 109 -7.27 -10.51 -10.96
N ALA A 110 -6.32 -9.57 -11.08
CA ALA A 110 -5.42 -9.21 -9.99
C ALA A 110 -6.18 -8.63 -8.77
N VAL A 111 -7.17 -7.76 -8.98
CA VAL A 111 -8.05 -7.23 -7.92
C VAL A 111 -8.76 -8.36 -7.18
N ALA A 112 -9.27 -9.36 -7.91
CA ALA A 112 -9.91 -10.53 -7.28
C ALA A 112 -8.92 -11.33 -6.43
N ASP A 113 -7.66 -11.43 -6.84
CA ASP A 113 -6.62 -12.11 -6.05
C ASP A 113 -6.21 -11.30 -4.81
N PHE A 114 -6.16 -9.97 -4.88
CA PHE A 114 -6.02 -9.10 -3.71
C PHE A 114 -7.16 -9.34 -2.71
N GLN A 115 -8.41 -9.37 -3.17
CA GLN A 115 -9.57 -9.61 -2.31
C GLN A 115 -9.51 -10.99 -1.63
N LYS A 116 -9.08 -12.04 -2.34
CA LYS A 116 -8.83 -13.36 -1.74
C LYS A 116 -7.71 -13.31 -0.69
N GLY A 117 -6.63 -12.58 -0.98
CA GLY A 117 -5.55 -12.32 -0.03
C GLY A 117 -6.06 -11.64 1.23
N ASN A 118 -6.91 -10.62 1.08
CA ASN A 118 -7.50 -9.85 2.17
C ASN A 118 -8.39 -10.71 3.07
N MET A 119 -9.15 -11.67 2.51
CA MET A 119 -9.90 -12.63 3.33
C MET A 119 -8.96 -13.47 4.23
N ARG A 120 -7.82 -13.90 3.71
CA ARG A 120 -6.82 -14.66 4.50
C ARG A 120 -6.15 -13.78 5.55
N LEU A 121 -5.81 -12.54 5.21
CA LEU A 121 -5.24 -11.58 6.16
C LEU A 121 -6.25 -11.24 7.27
N GLY A 122 -7.53 -11.08 6.96
CA GLY A 122 -8.59 -10.86 7.94
C GLY A 122 -8.78 -12.06 8.89
N LEU A 123 -8.69 -13.29 8.36
CA LEU A 123 -8.68 -14.50 9.18
C LEU A 123 -7.45 -14.52 10.09
N ALA A 124 -6.25 -14.29 9.56
CA ALA A 124 -5.02 -14.25 10.34
C ALA A 124 -5.09 -13.18 11.45
N LEU A 125 -5.63 -12.00 11.15
CA LEU A 125 -5.84 -10.94 12.13
C LEU A 125 -6.78 -11.35 13.26
N THR A 126 -7.82 -12.11 12.94
CA THR A 126 -8.76 -12.65 13.92
C THR A 126 -8.08 -13.67 14.83
N LEU A 127 -7.35 -14.63 14.24
CA LEU A 127 -6.61 -15.66 14.98
C LEU A 127 -5.56 -15.04 15.92
N VAL A 128 -4.78 -14.09 15.43
CA VAL A 128 -3.78 -13.36 16.23
C VAL A 128 -4.45 -12.65 17.42
N LYS A 129 -5.57 -11.97 17.19
CA LYS A 129 -6.34 -11.33 18.28
C LYS A 129 -6.89 -12.32 19.31
N GLU A 130 -7.24 -13.54 18.90
CA GLU A 130 -7.71 -14.60 19.80
C GLU A 130 -6.59 -15.19 20.64
N GLU A 131 -5.43 -15.47 20.04
CA GLU A 131 -4.24 -16.02 20.73
C GLU A 131 -3.60 -15.04 21.72
N MET A 132 -3.92 -13.75 21.60
CA MET A 132 -3.37 -12.67 22.42
C MET A 132 -4.28 -12.21 23.56
N LYS A 133 -5.47 -12.81 23.69
CA LYS A 133 -6.33 -12.66 24.88
C LYS A 133 -5.75 -13.40 26.08
#